data_AF-A0A5J4N4U5-F1
#
_entry.id   AF-A0A5J4N4U5-F1
#
_cell.length_a   1.000
_cell.length_b   1.000
_cell.length_c   1.000
_cell.angle_alpha   90.00
_cell.angle_beta   90.00
_cell.angle_gamma   90.00
#
_symmetry.space_group_name_H-M   'P 1'
#
loop_
_entity.id
_entity.type
_entity.pdbx_description
1 polymer ?
#
loop_
_entity_poly.entity_id
_entity_poly.type
_entity_poly.pdbx_seq_one_letter_code
_entity_poly.pdbx_strand_id
1 'polypeptide(L)'
;MSPFHTKSIERILSPVALQVSKLILLFEDAGVGTEIPDLENRVSVVKNAVDNLIKVGYDTISASDDKFLRRDMPPSLKRVEDASFYLQEAVFLLQKDSASAAARRKLIEGSRGILQGTSAVLLTFDMSEVRKIINRCRAVLNVLASSDDVESLTQLAEFVKRLTPCMADMIKEVDNRQEELTIQSHAALLRRGIEQLKRLTPILISSLKLHINTFQN
;
A
#
# COMPACT_ATOMS: atom_id res chain seq x y z
N MET A 1 0.56 7.36 -18.10
CA MET A 1 0.49 6.21 -17.16
C MET A 1 0.40 6.77 -15.75
N SER A 2 -0.46 6.20 -14.91
CA SER A 2 -0.57 6.64 -13.51
C SER A 2 0.75 6.35 -12.78
N PRO A 3 1.31 7.29 -12.01
CA PRO A 3 2.50 7.05 -11.20
C PRO A 3 2.23 6.13 -10.00
N PHE A 4 0.95 5.82 -9.73
CA PHE A 4 0.53 5.00 -8.60
C PHE A 4 0.21 3.58 -9.03
N HIS A 5 0.60 2.60 -8.21
CA HIS A 5 0.47 1.18 -8.53
C HIS A 5 -0.88 0.58 -8.12
N THR A 6 -1.63 1.25 -7.23
CA THR A 6 -2.96 0.82 -6.80
C THR A 6 -3.99 1.93 -6.92
N LYS A 7 -5.23 1.54 -7.23
CA LYS A 7 -6.39 2.44 -7.40
C LYS A 7 -6.68 3.20 -6.10
N SER A 8 -6.57 2.54 -4.95
CA SER A 8 -6.75 3.20 -3.66
C SER A 8 -5.74 4.31 -3.40
N ILE A 9 -4.45 4.07 -3.67
CA ILE A 9 -3.41 5.11 -3.53
C ILE A 9 -3.65 6.25 -4.52
N GLU A 10 -3.97 5.91 -5.78
CA GLU A 10 -4.29 6.90 -6.80
C GLU A 10 -5.46 7.79 -6.40
N ARG A 11 -6.55 7.21 -5.89
CA ARG A 11 -7.74 7.94 -5.43
C ARG A 11 -7.43 8.91 -4.29
N ILE A 12 -6.52 8.55 -3.40
CA ILE A 12 -6.11 9.41 -2.27
C ILE A 12 -5.16 10.52 -2.75
N LEU A 13 -4.14 10.19 -3.53
CA LEU A 13 -3.05 11.10 -3.83
C LEU A 13 -3.29 11.99 -5.05
N SER A 14 -4.09 11.56 -6.03
CA SER A 14 -4.36 12.36 -7.23
C SER A 14 -4.95 13.76 -6.94
N PRO A 15 -5.99 13.91 -6.10
CA PRO A 15 -6.51 15.25 -5.80
C PRO A 15 -5.50 16.10 -5.04
N VAL A 16 -4.72 15.51 -4.13
CA VAL A 16 -3.68 16.21 -3.35
C VAL A 16 -2.54 16.66 -4.26
N ALA A 17 -2.06 15.79 -5.16
CA ALA A 17 -1.02 16.09 -6.11
C ALA A 17 -1.41 17.25 -7.03
N LEU A 18 -2.66 17.25 -7.52
CA LEU A 18 -3.18 18.35 -8.34
C LEU A 18 -3.20 19.68 -7.58
N GLN A 19 -3.59 19.67 -6.31
CA GLN A 19 -3.60 20.88 -5.49
C GLN A 19 -2.18 21.40 -5.23
N VAL A 20 -1.23 20.52 -4.93
CA VAL A 20 0.18 20.89 -4.73
C VAL A 20 0.77 21.45 -6.01
N SER A 21 0.51 20.84 -7.18
CA SER A 21 0.96 21.36 -8.47
C SER A 21 0.37 22.75 -8.77
N LYS A 22 -0.92 22.96 -8.53
CA LYS A 22 -1.55 24.28 -8.70
C LYS A 22 -0.94 25.32 -7.76
N LEU A 23 -0.64 24.94 -6.52
CA LEU A 23 -0.01 25.82 -5.54
C LEU A 23 1.39 26.22 -6.02
N ILE A 24 2.20 25.27 -6.46
CA ILE A 24 3.55 25.55 -7.00
C ILE A 24 3.46 26.53 -8.17
N LEU A 25 2.61 26.27 -9.16
CA LEU A 25 2.41 27.16 -10.30
C LEU A 25 1.95 28.56 -9.87
N LEU A 26 0.98 28.66 -8.95
CA LEU A 26 0.52 29.93 -8.42
C LEU A 26 1.66 30.73 -7.77
N PHE A 27 2.55 30.10 -7.02
CA PHE A 27 3.64 30.78 -6.34
C PHE A 27 4.88 31.02 -7.22
N GLU A 28 5.03 30.26 -8.33
CA GLU A 28 6.02 30.52 -9.38
C GLU A 28 5.59 31.69 -10.28
N ASP A 29 4.30 31.77 -10.64
CA ASP A 29 3.73 32.83 -11.49
C ASP A 29 3.38 34.11 -10.71
N ALA A 30 3.08 34.01 -9.41
CA ALA A 30 2.82 35.16 -8.55
C ALA A 30 4.10 35.95 -8.31
N GLY A 31 4.32 36.99 -9.13
CA GLY A 31 5.27 38.05 -8.84
C GLY A 31 5.02 38.73 -7.48
N VAL A 32 5.93 39.64 -7.10
CA VAL A 32 5.79 40.46 -5.89
C VAL A 32 4.49 41.26 -5.99
N GLY A 33 3.47 40.94 -5.16
CA GLY A 33 2.22 41.70 -5.09
C GLY A 33 0.90 40.91 -5.17
N THR A 34 0.92 39.58 -5.37
CA THR A 34 -0.32 38.79 -5.27
C THR A 34 -0.77 38.68 -3.82
N GLU A 35 -1.99 39.13 -3.51
CA GLU A 35 -2.63 38.94 -2.20
C GLU A 35 -2.78 37.45 -1.92
N ILE A 36 -2.13 36.99 -0.85
CA ILE A 36 -2.23 35.61 -0.41
C ILE A 36 -3.51 35.51 0.45
N PRO A 37 -4.44 34.59 0.13
CA PRO A 37 -5.62 34.39 0.96
C PRO A 37 -5.22 33.97 2.37
N ASP A 38 -6.05 34.24 3.36
CA ASP A 38 -5.77 33.76 4.72
C ASP A 38 -5.64 32.22 4.74
N LEU A 39 -4.43 31.77 5.06
CA LEU A 39 -4.02 30.36 5.06
C LEU A 39 -4.11 29.75 6.47
N GLU A 40 -4.32 30.54 7.52
CA GLU A 40 -4.24 30.08 8.90
C GLU A 40 -5.22 28.95 9.19
N ASN A 41 -6.50 29.16 8.87
CA ASN A 41 -7.54 28.14 9.03
C ASN A 41 -7.27 26.90 8.18
N ARG A 42 -6.76 27.07 6.95
CA ARG A 42 -6.50 25.95 6.03
C ARG A 42 -5.35 25.08 6.54
N VAL A 43 -4.27 25.70 6.98
CA VAL A 43 -3.09 24.99 7.51
C VAL A 43 -3.41 24.34 8.85
N SER A 44 -4.25 24.96 9.70
CA SER A 44 -4.74 24.34 10.93
C SER A 44 -5.53 23.04 10.66
N VAL A 45 -6.41 23.04 9.66
CA VAL A 45 -7.13 21.82 9.24
C VAL A 45 -6.16 20.74 8.75
N VAL A 46 -5.16 21.12 7.95
CA VAL A 46 -4.12 20.17 7.49
C VAL A 46 -3.35 19.59 8.68
N LYS A 47 -2.95 20.42 9.66
CA LYS A 47 -2.25 19.97 10.86
C LYS A 47 -3.07 18.94 11.64
N ASN A 48 -4.35 19.21 11.87
CA ASN A 48 -5.25 18.26 12.55
C ASN A 48 -5.38 16.94 11.79
N ALA A 49 -5.45 16.98 10.45
CA ALA A 49 -5.48 15.77 9.64
C ALA A 49 -4.16 14.97 9.73
N VAL A 50 -3.02 15.68 9.76
CA VAL A 50 -1.70 15.08 9.95
C VAL A 50 -1.58 14.43 11.33
N ASP A 51 -2.03 15.10 12.39
CA ASP A 51 -1.98 14.55 13.75
C ASP A 51 -2.84 13.28 13.88
N ASN A 52 -4.01 13.26 13.25
CA ASN A 52 -4.84 12.07 13.16
C ASN A 52 -4.14 10.94 12.37
N LEU A 53 -3.50 11.26 11.24
CA LEU A 53 -2.75 10.29 10.45
C LEU A 53 -1.58 9.70 11.26
N ILE A 54 -0.84 10.53 11.98
CA ILE A 54 0.27 10.12 12.85
C ILE A 54 -0.23 9.18 13.93
N LYS A 55 -1.31 9.54 14.62
CA LYS A 55 -1.94 8.70 15.64
C LYS A 55 -2.34 7.34 15.08
N VAL A 56 -3.11 7.32 13.99
CA VAL A 56 -3.55 6.07 13.35
C VAL A 56 -2.35 5.24 12.87
N GLY A 57 -1.30 5.88 12.35
CA GLY A 57 -0.06 5.22 11.95
C GLY A 57 0.63 4.52 13.11
N TYR A 58 0.78 5.21 14.26
CA TYR A 58 1.37 4.62 15.46
C TYR A 58 0.51 3.51 16.07
N ASP A 59 -0.81 3.68 16.08
CA ASP A 59 -1.75 2.63 16.53
C ASP A 59 -1.62 1.38 15.63
N THR A 60 -1.52 1.57 14.31
CA THR A 60 -1.38 0.49 13.32
C THR A 60 -0.09 -0.29 13.51
N ILE A 61 1.06 0.37 13.71
CA ILE A 61 2.32 -0.35 13.91
C ILE A 61 2.39 -1.06 15.27
N SER A 62 1.73 -0.50 16.28
CA SER A 62 1.67 -1.10 17.62
C SER A 62 0.86 -2.40 17.59
N ALA A 63 -0.22 -2.43 16.80
CA ALA A 63 -1.07 -3.61 16.62
C ALA A 63 -0.54 -4.63 15.59
N SER A 64 0.48 -4.30 14.79
CA SER A 64 0.94 -5.16 13.69
C SER A 64 2.20 -5.94 14.04
N ASP A 65 2.25 -7.24 13.74
CA ASP A 65 3.45 -8.08 13.93
C ASP A 65 4.50 -7.96 12.79
N ASP A 66 4.22 -7.14 11.77
CA ASP A 66 5.15 -6.93 10.66
C ASP A 66 6.32 -6.03 11.06
N LYS A 67 7.49 -6.65 11.26
CA LYS A 67 8.75 -5.97 11.63
C LYS A 67 9.18 -4.92 10.60
N PHE A 68 8.90 -5.13 9.31
CA PHE A 68 9.24 -4.15 8.27
C PHE A 68 8.31 -2.94 8.36
N LEU A 69 7.02 -3.17 8.59
CA LEU A 69 6.06 -2.08 8.80
C LEU A 69 6.44 -1.24 10.04
N ARG A 70 6.77 -1.89 11.16
CA ARG A 70 7.21 -1.21 12.40
C ARG A 70 8.48 -0.39 12.21
N ARG A 71 9.39 -0.83 11.33
CA ARG A 71 10.65 -0.12 11.02
C ARG A 71 10.44 1.04 10.04
N ASP A 72 9.65 0.82 8.99
CA ASP A 72 9.59 1.72 7.83
C ASP A 72 8.50 2.80 7.94
N MET A 73 7.48 2.59 8.78
CA MET A 73 6.38 3.54 8.96
C MET A 73 6.77 4.81 9.77
N PRO A 74 7.52 4.74 10.89
CA PRO A 74 7.89 5.93 11.66
C PRO A 74 8.57 7.05 10.86
N PRO A 75 9.58 6.80 9.99
CA PRO A 75 10.20 7.87 9.19
C PRO A 75 9.22 8.48 8.18
N SER A 76 8.28 7.69 7.64
CA SER A 76 7.23 8.20 6.75
C SER A 76 6.27 9.14 7.49
N LEU A 77 5.84 8.78 8.70
CA LEU A 77 5.00 9.63 9.55
C LEU A 77 5.73 10.91 9.97
N LYS A 78 7.00 10.80 10.36
CA LYS A 78 7.84 11.95 10.73
C LYS A 78 7.97 12.96 9.59
N ARG A 79 8.10 12.47 8.35
CA ARG A 79 8.14 13.34 7.16
C ARG A 79 6.87 14.16 6.98
N VAL A 80 5.69 13.57 7.25
CA VAL A 80 4.41 14.29 7.19
C VAL A 80 4.32 15.32 8.32
N GLU A 81 4.78 14.96 9.51
CA GLU A 81 4.83 15.86 10.67
C GLU A 81 5.70 17.09 10.40
N ASP A 82 6.94 16.89 9.94
CA ASP A 82 7.88 17.97 9.64
C ASP A 82 7.35 18.89 8.53
N ALA A 83 6.70 18.32 7.52
CA ALA A 83 6.04 19.09 6.47
C ALA A 83 4.88 19.95 7.01
N SER A 84 4.13 19.46 8.00
CA SER A 84 3.08 20.25 8.66
C SER A 84 3.64 21.44 9.43
N PHE A 85 4.82 21.30 10.06
CA PHE A 85 5.50 22.41 10.72
C PHE A 85 5.96 23.48 9.72
N TYR A 86 6.47 23.09 8.56
CA TYR A 86 6.83 24.05 7.50
C TYR A 86 5.63 24.84 7.00
N LEU A 87 4.45 24.23 6.90
CA LEU A 87 3.22 24.95 6.56
C LEU A 87 2.85 25.97 7.64
N GLN A 88 2.94 25.61 8.92
CA GLN A 88 2.64 26.53 10.02
C GLN A 88 3.62 27.70 10.06
N GLU A 89 4.92 27.43 9.90
CA GLU A 89 5.95 28.47 9.85
C GLU A 89 5.78 29.39 8.64
N ALA A 90 5.38 28.85 7.49
CA ALA A 90 5.07 29.65 6.31
C ALA A 90 3.92 30.63 6.57
N VAL A 91 2.83 30.18 7.20
CA VAL A 91 1.70 31.06 7.56
C VAL A 91 2.15 32.17 8.50
N PHE A 92 2.91 31.84 9.55
CA PHE A 92 3.41 32.83 10.50
C PHE A 92 4.28 33.90 9.84
N LEU A 93 5.12 33.51 8.88
CA LEU A 93 5.95 34.46 8.14
C LEU A 93 5.10 35.31 7.16
N LEU A 94 4.10 34.72 6.51
CA LEU A 94 3.18 35.44 5.60
C LEU A 94 2.29 36.46 6.32
N GLN A 95 1.92 36.19 7.58
CA GLN A 95 1.18 37.14 8.42
C GLN A 95 2.01 38.38 8.76
N LYS A 96 3.34 38.24 8.84
CA LYS A 96 4.27 39.35 9.11
C LYS A 96 4.67 40.10 7.85
N ASP A 97 4.90 39.37 6.77
CA ASP A 97 5.31 39.89 5.47
C ASP A 97 4.70 39.04 4.35
N SER A 98 3.64 39.57 3.72
CA SER A 98 2.91 38.90 2.63
C SER A 98 3.74 38.74 1.35
N ALA A 99 4.85 39.47 1.21
CA ALA A 99 5.79 39.36 0.10
C ALA A 99 7.00 38.45 0.42
N SER A 100 7.03 37.82 1.60
CA SER A 100 8.19 37.04 2.05
C SER A 100 8.48 35.85 1.14
N ALA A 101 9.60 35.92 0.41
CA ALA A 101 10.09 34.83 -0.43
C ALA A 101 10.44 33.57 0.39
N ALA A 102 10.92 33.74 1.63
CA ALA A 102 11.21 32.65 2.54
C ALA A 102 9.94 31.89 2.94
N ALA A 103 8.85 32.61 3.19
CA ALA A 103 7.56 32.03 3.53
C ALA A 103 6.95 31.25 2.37
N ARG A 104 7.01 31.79 1.15
CA ARG A 104 6.58 31.09 -0.08
C ARG A 104 7.35 29.79 -0.30
N ARG A 105 8.67 29.81 -0.09
CA ARG A 105 9.50 28.60 -0.16
C ARG A 105 9.06 27.54 0.85
N LYS A 106 8.86 27.92 2.11
CA LYS A 106 8.38 27.00 3.16
C LYS A 106 6.98 26.45 2.86
N LEU A 107 6.09 27.24 2.27
CA LEU A 107 4.77 26.78 1.87
C LEU A 107 4.84 25.72 0.77
N ILE A 108 5.70 25.92 -0.23
CA ILE A 108 5.95 24.95 -1.31
C ILE A 108 6.59 23.68 -0.74
N GLU A 109 7.64 23.81 0.08
CA GLU A 109 8.34 22.69 0.70
C GLU A 109 7.41 21.88 1.63
N GLY A 110 6.60 22.56 2.44
CA GLY A 110 5.59 21.91 3.29
C GLY A 110 4.54 21.19 2.46
N SER A 111 3.98 21.83 1.42
CA SER A 111 2.95 21.22 0.57
C SER A 111 3.47 19.98 -0.16
N ARG A 112 4.68 20.05 -0.72
CA ARG A 112 5.37 18.92 -1.34
C ARG A 112 5.72 17.84 -0.32
N GLY A 113 6.13 18.25 0.88
CA GLY A 113 6.44 17.36 1.99
C GLY A 113 5.23 16.53 2.44
N ILE A 114 4.04 17.15 2.54
CA ILE A 114 2.80 16.45 2.88
C ILE A 114 2.45 15.41 1.82
N LEU A 115 2.48 15.77 0.54
CA LEU A 115 2.21 14.82 -0.56
C LEU A 115 3.19 13.64 -0.53
N GLN A 116 4.49 13.92 -0.41
CA GLN A 116 5.53 12.89 -0.41
C GLN A 116 5.48 12.00 0.83
N GLY A 117 5.26 12.58 2.01
CA GLY A 117 5.12 11.83 3.25
C GLY A 117 3.87 10.96 3.24
N THR A 118 2.73 11.48 2.76
CA THR A 118 1.49 10.69 2.64
C THR A 118 1.67 9.54 1.66
N SER A 119 2.33 9.79 0.52
CA SER A 119 2.70 8.74 -0.43
C SER A 119 3.56 7.66 0.22
N ALA A 120 4.59 8.06 0.98
CA ALA A 120 5.44 7.12 1.69
C ALA A 120 4.65 6.27 2.71
N VAL A 121 3.77 6.88 3.51
CA VAL A 121 2.90 6.17 4.46
C VAL A 121 2.04 5.12 3.75
N LEU A 122 1.36 5.51 2.67
CA LEU A 122 0.50 4.61 1.91
C LEU A 122 1.28 3.47 1.25
N LEU A 123 2.47 3.75 0.71
CA LEU A 123 3.33 2.73 0.11
C LEU A 123 3.88 1.75 1.16
N THR A 124 4.33 2.25 2.32
CA THR A 124 4.79 1.38 3.41
C THR A 124 3.68 0.45 3.88
N PHE A 125 2.44 0.95 3.98
CA PHE A 125 1.28 0.14 4.30
C PHE A 125 0.98 -0.89 3.21
N ASP A 126 0.93 -0.48 1.94
CA ASP A 126 0.70 -1.37 0.80
C ASP A 126 1.72 -2.51 0.73
N MET A 127 2.99 -2.22 0.99
CA MET A 127 4.04 -3.24 1.06
C MET A 127 3.79 -4.26 2.18
N SER A 128 3.18 -3.87 3.30
CA SER A 128 2.79 -4.80 4.37
C SER A 128 1.67 -5.74 3.91
N GLU A 129 0.65 -5.19 3.23
CA GLU A 129 -0.43 -5.99 2.66
C GLU A 129 0.09 -7.00 1.62
N VAL A 130 1.02 -6.57 0.75
CA VAL A 130 1.67 -7.48 -0.20
C VAL A 130 2.45 -8.60 0.49
N ARG A 131 3.17 -8.30 1.59
CA ARG A 131 3.87 -9.34 2.37
C ARG A 131 2.90 -10.38 2.96
N LYS A 132 1.72 -9.96 3.41
CA LYS A 132 0.67 -10.88 3.90
C LYS A 132 0.22 -11.84 2.78
N ILE A 133 -0.03 -11.32 1.58
CA ILE A 133 -0.39 -12.13 0.40
C ILE A 133 0.72 -13.14 0.07
N ILE A 134 1.97 -12.68 0.02
CA ILE A 134 3.14 -13.55 -0.25
C ILE A 134 3.23 -14.68 0.79
N ASN A 135 2.97 -14.40 2.06
CA ASN A 135 2.99 -15.43 3.10
C ASN A 135 1.89 -16.48 2.90
N ARG A 136 0.70 -16.10 2.42
CA ARG A 136 -0.35 -17.06 2.04
C ARG A 136 0.07 -17.91 0.84
N CYS A 137 0.73 -17.33 -0.16
CA CYS A 137 1.30 -18.08 -1.28
C CYS A 137 2.36 -19.11 -0.80
N ARG A 138 3.23 -18.70 0.13
CA ARG A 138 4.22 -19.61 0.72
C ARG A 138 3.59 -20.74 1.53
N ALA A 139 2.50 -20.47 2.24
CA ALA A 139 1.76 -21.51 2.97
C ALA A 139 1.24 -22.60 2.02
N VAL A 140 0.71 -22.21 0.85
CA VAL A 140 0.29 -23.18 -0.18
C VAL A 140 1.49 -23.96 -0.71
N LEU A 141 2.61 -23.31 -1.01
CA LEU A 141 3.84 -23.98 -1.46
C LEU A 141 4.34 -25.00 -0.42
N ASN A 142 4.29 -24.67 0.87
CA ASN A 142 4.70 -25.59 1.93
C ASN A 142 3.79 -26.82 2.02
N VAL A 143 2.48 -26.67 1.81
CA VAL A 143 1.56 -27.83 1.73
C VAL A 143 1.88 -28.67 0.51
N LEU A 144 2.08 -28.06 -0.66
CA LEU A 144 2.43 -28.77 -1.90
C LEU A 144 3.75 -29.52 -1.78
N ALA A 145 4.73 -28.99 -1.04
CA ALA A 145 6.02 -29.65 -0.82
C ALA A 145 5.91 -30.97 -0.05
N SER A 146 4.84 -31.20 0.71
CA SER A 146 4.59 -32.49 1.38
C SER A 146 3.78 -33.46 0.51
N SER A 147 3.74 -33.28 -0.82
CA SER A 147 3.02 -34.18 -1.72
C SER A 147 3.67 -35.56 -1.81
N ASP A 148 4.99 -35.61 -1.70
CA ASP A 148 5.76 -36.84 -1.87
C ASP A 148 5.61 -37.78 -0.68
N ASP A 149 5.21 -37.26 0.48
CA ASP A 149 4.92 -38.03 1.70
C ASP A 149 3.53 -38.72 1.68
N VAL A 150 2.76 -38.56 0.60
CA VAL A 150 1.39 -39.08 0.48
C VAL A 150 1.40 -40.48 -0.12
N GLU A 151 1.41 -41.50 0.74
CA GLU A 151 1.56 -42.91 0.36
C GLU A 151 0.26 -43.73 0.44
N SER A 152 -0.83 -43.14 0.95
CA SER A 152 -2.12 -43.82 1.14
C SER A 152 -3.32 -42.93 0.85
N LEU A 153 -4.48 -43.54 0.56
CA LEU A 153 -5.72 -42.79 0.31
C LEU A 153 -6.17 -41.96 1.53
N THR A 154 -5.87 -42.43 2.75
CA THR A 154 -6.14 -41.67 3.98
C THR A 154 -5.27 -40.42 4.06
N GLN A 155 -3.95 -40.54 3.83
CA GLN A 155 -3.05 -39.39 3.78
C GLN A 155 -3.42 -38.42 2.64
N LEU A 156 -3.89 -38.93 1.49
CA LEU A 156 -4.36 -38.09 0.39
C LEU A 156 -5.59 -37.27 0.81
N ALA A 157 -6.54 -37.86 1.53
CA ALA A 157 -7.68 -37.13 2.06
C ALA A 157 -7.26 -36.01 3.03
N GLU A 158 -6.28 -36.28 3.90
CA GLU A 158 -5.72 -35.28 4.82
C GLU A 158 -4.94 -34.17 4.09
N PHE A 159 -4.17 -34.52 3.05
CA PHE A 159 -3.49 -33.57 2.18
C PHE A 159 -4.48 -32.61 1.51
N VAL A 160 -5.54 -33.15 0.90
CA VAL A 160 -6.59 -32.34 0.26
C VAL A 160 -7.29 -31.44 1.30
N LYS A 161 -7.61 -31.99 2.48
CA LYS A 161 -8.23 -31.24 3.58
C LYS A 161 -7.38 -30.05 4.04
N ARG A 162 -6.05 -30.15 4.00
CA ARG A 162 -5.12 -29.04 4.29
C ARG A 162 -4.98 -28.07 3.10
N LEU A 163 -4.86 -28.59 1.88
CA LEU A 163 -4.59 -27.80 0.68
C LEU A 163 -5.76 -26.89 0.30
N THR A 164 -6.99 -27.44 0.26
CA THR A 164 -8.17 -26.71 -0.24
C THR A 164 -8.43 -25.37 0.47
N PRO A 165 -8.50 -25.30 1.82
CA PRO A 165 -8.76 -24.02 2.49
C PRO A 165 -7.62 -23.01 2.30
N CYS A 166 -6.37 -23.45 2.39
CA CYS A 166 -5.20 -22.58 2.21
C CYS A 166 -5.15 -22.01 0.78
N MET A 167 -5.47 -22.83 -0.22
CA MET A 167 -5.51 -22.40 -1.62
C MET A 167 -6.68 -21.45 -1.90
N ALA A 168 -7.86 -21.71 -1.33
CA ALA A 168 -9.02 -20.81 -1.47
C ALA A 168 -8.75 -19.42 -0.88
N ASP A 169 -8.14 -19.38 0.30
CA ASP A 169 -7.72 -18.15 0.97
C ASP A 169 -6.66 -17.39 0.15
N MET A 170 -5.62 -18.07 -0.34
CA MET A 170 -4.61 -17.45 -1.21
C MET A 170 -5.21 -16.91 -2.52
N ILE A 171 -6.09 -17.68 -3.18
CA ILE A 171 -6.76 -17.25 -4.42
C ILE A 171 -7.55 -15.98 -4.17
N LYS A 172 -8.36 -15.93 -3.10
CA LYS A 172 -9.16 -14.75 -2.76
C LYS A 172 -8.30 -13.50 -2.60
N GLU A 173 -7.17 -13.62 -1.92
CA GLU A 173 -6.32 -12.48 -1.60
C GLU A 173 -5.53 -11.98 -2.83
N VAL A 174 -5.11 -12.89 -3.70
CA VAL A 174 -4.50 -12.52 -5.00
C VAL A 174 -5.56 -11.91 -5.94
N ASP A 175 -6.80 -12.39 -5.90
CA ASP A 175 -7.90 -11.84 -6.70
C ASP A 175 -8.28 -10.43 -6.25
N ASN A 176 -8.43 -10.20 -4.95
CA ASN A 176 -8.61 -8.85 -4.39
C ASN A 176 -7.44 -7.93 -4.78
N ARG A 177 -6.20 -8.44 -4.78
CA ARG A 177 -5.03 -7.65 -5.15
C ARG A 177 -5.04 -7.24 -6.62
N GLN A 178 -5.38 -8.14 -7.54
CA GLN A 178 -5.37 -7.81 -8.97
C GLN A 178 -6.43 -6.74 -9.31
N GLU A 179 -7.56 -6.72 -8.61
CA GLU A 179 -8.60 -5.69 -8.79
C GLU A 179 -8.11 -4.30 -8.41
N GLU A 180 -7.22 -4.19 -7.41
CA GLU A 180 -6.65 -2.92 -6.96
C GLU A 180 -5.53 -2.40 -7.86
N LEU A 181 -4.94 -3.21 -8.74
CA LEU A 181 -3.81 -2.76 -9.57
C LEU A 181 -4.25 -1.79 -10.67
N THR A 182 -3.45 -0.75 -10.88
CA THR A 182 -3.63 0.20 -12.01
C THR A 182 -3.06 -0.37 -13.31
N ILE A 183 -1.96 -1.13 -13.23
CA ILE A 183 -1.26 -1.72 -14.37
C ILE A 183 -1.97 -3.00 -14.82
N GLN A 184 -2.72 -2.91 -15.92
CA GLN A 184 -3.56 -4.00 -16.43
C GLN A 184 -2.78 -5.27 -16.82
N SER A 185 -1.54 -5.12 -17.32
CA SER A 185 -0.69 -6.27 -17.65
C SER A 185 -0.29 -7.07 -16.40
N HIS A 186 -0.03 -6.40 -15.27
CA HIS A 186 0.25 -7.06 -13.99
C HIS A 186 -0.99 -7.76 -13.44
N ALA A 187 -2.16 -7.11 -13.49
CA ALA A 187 -3.43 -7.72 -13.09
C ALA A 187 -3.75 -8.98 -13.92
N ALA A 188 -3.50 -8.93 -15.24
CA ALA A 188 -3.68 -10.07 -16.13
C ALA A 188 -2.74 -11.24 -15.80
N LEU A 189 -1.49 -10.95 -15.40
CA LEU A 189 -0.55 -12.00 -14.95
C LEU A 189 -1.06 -12.74 -13.71
N LEU A 190 -1.54 -12.00 -12.71
CA LEU A 190 -2.09 -12.60 -11.48
C LEU A 190 -3.34 -13.46 -11.77
N ARG A 191 -4.26 -12.95 -12.59
CA ARG A 191 -5.47 -13.70 -13.00
C ARG A 191 -5.13 -15.01 -13.71
N ARG A 192 -4.21 -14.97 -14.68
CA ARG A 192 -3.74 -16.19 -15.35
C ARG A 192 -3.11 -17.18 -14.38
N GLY A 193 -2.34 -16.70 -13.40
CA GLY A 193 -1.76 -17.55 -12.35
C GLY A 193 -2.83 -18.29 -11.54
N ILE A 194 -3.88 -17.58 -11.12
CA ILE A 194 -5.03 -18.18 -10.41
C ILE A 194 -5.74 -19.22 -11.29
N GLU A 195 -5.99 -18.92 -12.56
CA GLU A 195 -6.65 -19.84 -13.50
C GLU A 195 -5.84 -21.13 -13.70
N GLN A 196 -4.52 -21.00 -13.90
CA GLN A 196 -3.63 -22.15 -14.01
C GLN A 196 -3.64 -23.00 -12.75
N LEU A 197 -3.60 -22.38 -11.57
CA LEU A 197 -3.65 -23.10 -10.30
C LEU A 197 -4.96 -23.89 -10.17
N LYS A 198 -6.11 -23.25 -10.41
CA LYS A 198 -7.43 -23.91 -10.38
C LYS A 198 -7.51 -25.09 -11.34
N ARG A 199 -6.88 -25.01 -12.51
CA ARG A 199 -6.82 -26.10 -13.49
C ARG A 199 -5.91 -27.24 -13.05
N LEU A 200 -4.77 -26.94 -12.45
CA LEU A 200 -3.74 -27.93 -12.12
C LEU A 200 -4.04 -28.69 -10.81
N THR A 201 -4.76 -28.10 -9.86
CA THR A 201 -5.02 -28.75 -8.57
C THR A 201 -5.79 -30.07 -8.68
N PRO A 202 -6.90 -30.18 -9.45
CA PRO A 202 -7.59 -31.47 -9.63
C PRO A 202 -6.71 -32.51 -10.34
N ILE A 203 -5.84 -32.07 -11.24
CA ILE A 203 -4.90 -32.93 -11.96
C ILE A 203 -3.90 -33.53 -10.97
N LEU A 204 -3.29 -32.70 -10.11
CA LEU A 204 -2.38 -33.15 -9.06
C LEU A 204 -3.03 -34.19 -8.15
N ILE A 205 -4.24 -33.92 -7.65
CA ILE A 205 -4.97 -34.84 -6.77
C ILE A 205 -5.24 -36.17 -7.48
N SER A 206 -5.62 -36.12 -8.75
CA SER A 206 -5.88 -37.32 -9.57
C SER A 206 -4.59 -38.11 -9.79
N SER A 207 -3.47 -37.45 -10.08
CA SER A 207 -2.16 -38.08 -10.25
C SER A 207 -1.68 -38.77 -8.98
N LEU A 208 -1.80 -38.14 -7.81
CA LEU A 208 -1.47 -38.75 -6.52
C LEU A 208 -2.33 -39.98 -6.24
N LYS A 209 -3.64 -39.89 -6.50
CA LYS A 209 -4.57 -41.04 -6.34
C LYS A 209 -4.17 -42.23 -7.22
N LEU A 210 -3.81 -41.97 -8.48
CA LEU A 210 -3.35 -43.01 -9.41
C LEU A 210 -2.04 -43.64 -8.93
N HIS A 211 -1.08 -42.83 -8.51
CA HIS A 211 0.20 -43.29 -7.97
C HIS A 211 -0.01 -44.26 -6.79
N ILE A 212 -0.78 -43.85 -5.78
CA ILE A 212 -1.09 -44.69 -4.60
C ILE A 212 -1.69 -46.03 -5.02
N ASN A 213 -2.66 -46.03 -5.94
CA ASN A 213 -3.32 -47.25 -6.40
C ASN A 213 -2.39 -48.18 -7.20
N THR A 214 -1.39 -47.64 -7.91
CA THR A 214 -0.42 -48.46 -8.66
C THR A 214 0.65 -49.09 -7.79
N PHE A 215 1.02 -48.47 -6.66
CA PHE A 215 2.07 -48.96 -5.77
C PHE A 215 1.54 -49.76 -4.55
N GLN A 216 0.22 -49.76 -4.31
CA GLN A 216 -0.44 -50.58 -3.29
C GLN A 216 -1.07 -51.89 -3.82
N ASN A 217 -0.87 -52.22 -5.10
CA ASN A 217 -1.12 -53.55 -5.69
C ASN A 217 0.21 -54.25 -5.95
#